data_AF-A0AA43FT10-F1
#
_entry.id   AF-A0AA43FT10-F1
#
_cell.length_a   1.000
_cell.length_b   1.000
_cell.length_c   1.000
_cell.angle_alpha   90.00
_cell.angle_beta   90.00
_cell.angle_gamma   90.00
#
_symmetry.space_group_name_H-M   'P 1'
#
loop_
_entity.id
_entity.type
_entity.pdbx_description
1 polymer ?
#
loop_
_entity_poly.entity_id
_entity_poly.type
_entity_poly.pdbx_seq_one_letter_code
_entity_poly.pdbx_strand_id
1 'polypeptide(L)'
;MIKSALKALLGSRHKREAKKLQPLIDEINERYESYASLSEDALKGKTEEFRGRIAEATAELRSQIEAKKEEKRHSEEPSEREVLSMTIGELEKQLLDTIEDTLEELLPEAFAVVKEACRRLNGTEVIVTGQKLIWDMIPYDVQLIGGIALHRGIVSEMATGEGKTLVATMPVYLNALAGLGVHLVTVNSYLAQRDAEWMGTVYRYLGLTVDCIDLHEPGTPDRRAAYGADITYGTNNEYGFDYLRDNMVHTLEQRVQRGHHYAIIDEVDSILIDEARTPLIISGAVGRDTSTPFKQFNPLVGNLYKKQLRLTNELMSEAEKHLAAEDQYPAGEKMLAVKRGMPKHKKLLKLFADDPSLQTLVNKVEADYMRDKRLHDVDEMLYFAMDEKGHNVHLSDRGIDEMSPGDPEAFTIPDLSGDIGAIQESETFSVDEKREKIQALEAEYADKSQKMHVIHQLLKAYTLFQ
;
A
#
# COMPACT_ATOMS: atom_id res chain seq x y z
N MET A 1 -51.53 -1.50 7.90
CA MET A 1 -52.17 -0.66 8.94
C MET A 1 -51.48 -0.76 10.30
N ILE A 2 -51.16 -1.93 10.84
CA ILE A 2 -50.47 -2.04 12.15
C ILE A 2 -49.04 -1.47 12.11
N LYS A 3 -48.25 -1.74 11.07
CA LYS A 3 -46.90 -1.14 10.89
C LYS A 3 -46.92 0.39 10.73
N SER A 4 -47.94 0.95 10.06
CA SER A 4 -48.07 2.41 9.89
C SER A 4 -48.56 3.09 11.17
N ALA A 5 -49.46 2.46 11.91
CA ALA A 5 -49.90 2.92 13.23
C ALA A 5 -48.75 2.85 14.25
N LEU A 6 -47.95 1.78 14.26
CA LEU A 6 -46.78 1.64 15.13
C LEU A 6 -45.68 2.67 14.80
N LYS A 7 -45.45 2.98 13.51
CA LYS A 7 -44.51 4.01 13.03
C LYS A 7 -45.01 5.43 13.32
N ALA A 8 -46.32 5.65 13.38
CA ALA A 8 -46.93 6.91 13.78
C ALA A 8 -46.87 7.12 15.31
N LEU A 9 -46.96 6.06 16.11
CA LEU A 9 -46.92 6.10 17.58
C LEU A 9 -45.49 6.12 18.16
N LEU A 10 -44.53 5.45 17.52
CA LEU A 10 -43.12 5.34 17.96
C LEU A 10 -42.15 6.28 17.22
N GLY A 11 -42.62 6.97 16.17
CA GLY A 11 -41.77 7.77 15.28
C GLY A 11 -40.91 6.93 14.33
N SER A 12 -40.23 7.59 13.39
CA SER A 12 -39.20 6.95 12.55
C SER A 12 -37.96 6.60 13.40
N ARG A 13 -37.15 5.62 12.95
CA ARG A 13 -35.85 5.30 13.58
C ARG A 13 -35.02 6.57 13.79
N HIS A 14 -34.95 7.44 12.79
CA HIS A 14 -34.25 8.73 12.86
C HIS A 14 -34.78 9.64 13.98
N LYS A 15 -36.11 9.79 14.13
CA LYS A 15 -36.68 10.60 15.23
C LYS A 15 -36.34 10.05 16.61
N ARG A 16 -36.27 8.72 16.77
CA ARG A 16 -35.86 8.11 18.03
C ARG A 16 -34.39 8.32 18.33
N GLU A 17 -33.51 8.15 17.33
CA GLU A 17 -32.07 8.39 17.51
C GLU A 17 -31.80 9.88 17.81
N ALA A 18 -32.44 10.81 17.10
CA ALA A 18 -32.38 12.24 17.41
C ALA A 18 -32.82 12.54 18.85
N LYS A 19 -33.91 11.91 19.33
CA LYS A 19 -34.37 12.08 20.71
C LYS A 19 -33.37 11.56 21.75
N LYS A 20 -32.59 10.52 21.44
CA LYS A 20 -31.52 10.05 22.33
C LYS A 20 -30.36 11.03 22.42
N LEU A 21 -30.15 11.86 21.40
CA LEU A 21 -29.12 12.91 21.39
C LEU A 21 -29.59 14.18 22.12
N GLN A 22 -30.88 14.33 22.42
CA GLN A 22 -31.40 15.54 23.05
C GLN A 22 -30.65 15.95 24.33
N PRO A 23 -30.34 15.04 25.28
CA PRO A 23 -29.58 15.43 26.47
C PRO A 23 -28.19 16.02 26.14
N LEU A 24 -27.52 15.46 25.13
CA LEU A 24 -26.22 15.95 24.67
C LEU A 24 -26.34 17.30 23.95
N ILE A 25 -27.40 17.50 23.18
CA ILE A 25 -27.71 18.80 22.54
C ILE A 25 -28.00 19.86 23.60
N ASP A 26 -28.78 19.51 24.62
CA ASP A 26 -29.10 20.40 25.74
C ASP A 26 -27.81 20.80 26.48
N GLU A 27 -26.91 19.84 26.72
CA GLU A 27 -25.61 20.12 27.32
C GLU A 27 -24.74 21.03 26.45
N ILE A 28 -24.63 20.79 25.13
CA ILE A 28 -23.92 21.67 24.19
C ILE A 28 -24.48 23.10 24.28
N ASN A 29 -25.81 23.23 24.29
CA ASN A 29 -26.47 24.53 24.33
C ASN A 29 -26.28 25.24 25.68
N GLU A 30 -26.31 24.52 26.80
CA GLU A 30 -26.00 25.07 28.13
C GLU A 30 -24.57 25.60 28.19
N ARG A 31 -23.59 24.85 27.67
CA ARG A 31 -22.20 25.29 27.56
C ARG A 31 -22.07 26.52 26.67
N TYR A 32 -22.72 26.50 25.50
CA TYR A 32 -22.73 27.62 24.55
C TYR A 32 -23.25 28.93 25.16
N GLU A 33 -24.32 28.86 25.96
CA GLU A 33 -24.82 30.03 26.69
C GLU A 33 -23.83 30.50 27.75
N SER A 34 -23.20 29.58 28.49
CA SER A 34 -22.17 29.94 29.47
C SER A 34 -20.94 30.63 28.81
N TYR A 35 -20.60 30.23 27.58
CA TYR A 35 -19.44 30.73 26.84
C TYR A 35 -19.62 32.13 26.28
N ALA A 36 -20.86 32.65 26.22
CA ALA A 36 -21.14 34.04 25.88
C ALA A 36 -20.38 35.04 26.78
N SER A 37 -20.11 34.62 28.02
CA SER A 37 -19.43 35.44 29.03
C SER A 37 -17.90 35.36 28.97
N LEU A 38 -17.32 34.44 28.18
CA LEU A 38 -15.87 34.29 28.07
C LEU A 38 -15.25 35.47 27.33
N SER A 39 -14.03 35.85 27.71
CA SER A 39 -13.24 36.78 26.91
C SER A 39 -12.81 36.15 25.58
N GLU A 40 -12.25 36.96 24.69
CA GLU A 40 -11.66 36.49 23.43
C GLU A 40 -10.55 35.47 23.65
N ASP A 41 -9.62 35.80 24.55
CA ASP A 41 -8.49 34.93 24.86
C ASP A 41 -8.92 33.65 25.58
N ALA A 42 -9.93 33.73 26.46
CA ALA A 42 -10.44 32.56 27.16
C ALA A 42 -11.13 31.57 26.22
N LEU A 43 -11.88 32.05 25.22
CA LEU A 43 -12.49 31.18 24.23
C LEU A 43 -11.42 30.49 23.36
N LYS A 44 -10.44 31.24 22.85
CA LYS A 44 -9.35 30.67 22.04
C LYS A 44 -8.47 29.72 22.85
N GLY A 45 -8.27 30.02 24.13
CA GLY A 45 -7.55 29.18 25.08
C GLY A 45 -8.19 27.80 25.32
N LYS A 46 -9.47 27.61 24.99
CA LYS A 46 -10.12 26.30 25.07
C LYS A 46 -9.46 25.25 24.19
N THR A 47 -8.94 25.62 23.03
CA THR A 47 -8.23 24.68 22.14
C THR A 47 -7.02 24.05 22.85
N GLU A 48 -6.21 24.87 23.54
CA GLU A 48 -5.04 24.37 24.27
C GLU A 48 -5.44 23.63 25.56
N GLU A 49 -6.52 24.04 26.23
CA GLU A 49 -7.10 23.29 27.35
C GLU A 49 -7.50 21.86 26.94
N PHE A 50 -8.21 21.72 25.81
CA PHE A 50 -8.66 20.42 25.32
C PHE A 50 -7.49 19.55 24.83
N ARG A 51 -6.52 20.14 24.10
CA ARG A 51 -5.27 19.44 23.74
C ARG A 51 -4.52 18.96 24.97
N GLY A 52 -4.49 19.76 26.04
CA GLY A 52 -3.89 19.40 27.32
C GLY A 52 -4.55 18.17 27.95
N ARG A 53 -5.90 18.11 27.97
CA ARG A 53 -6.66 16.94 28.47
C ARG A 53 -6.36 15.67 27.69
N ILE A 54 -6.30 15.76 26.35
CA ILE A 54 -5.95 14.61 25.49
C ILE A 54 -4.49 14.19 25.75
N ALA A 55 -3.57 15.14 25.89
CA ALA A 55 -2.17 14.86 26.16
C ALA A 55 -2.01 14.15 27.52
N GLU A 56 -2.72 14.60 28.56
CA GLU A 56 -2.72 13.97 29.88
C GLU A 56 -3.28 12.55 29.83
N ALA A 57 -4.45 12.35 29.22
CA ALA A 57 -5.09 11.05 29.09
C ALA A 57 -4.22 10.03 28.32
N THR A 58 -3.40 10.50 27.37
CA THR A 58 -2.60 9.64 26.50
C THR A 58 -1.12 9.54 26.87
N ALA A 59 -0.66 10.27 27.90
CA ALA A 59 0.75 10.42 28.24
C ALA A 59 1.45 9.08 28.52
N GLU A 60 0.82 8.23 29.34
CA GLU A 60 1.37 6.94 29.74
C GLU A 60 1.51 5.99 28.54
N LEU A 61 0.45 5.86 27.73
CA LEU A 61 0.46 5.00 26.54
C LEU A 61 1.52 5.45 25.53
N ARG A 62 1.63 6.76 25.28
CA ARG A 62 2.67 7.32 24.40
C ARG A 62 4.07 7.00 24.92
N SER A 63 4.30 7.12 26.24
CA SER A 63 5.58 6.79 26.86
C SER A 63 5.93 5.31 26.71
N GLN A 64 4.96 4.41 26.94
CA GLN A 64 5.14 2.97 26.77
C GLN A 64 5.45 2.59 25.31
N ILE A 65 4.74 3.20 24.34
CA ILE A 65 4.97 2.97 22.91
C ILE A 65 6.39 3.36 22.52
N GLU A 66 6.84 4.55 22.90
CA GLU A 66 8.19 5.02 22.55
C GLU A 66 9.28 4.18 23.24
N ALA A 67 9.08 3.79 24.50
CA ALA A 67 10.00 2.87 25.18
C ALA A 67 10.11 1.51 24.45
N LYS A 68 8.98 0.96 23.99
CA LYS A 68 8.95 -0.31 23.23
C LYS A 68 9.55 -0.17 21.84
N LYS A 69 9.37 0.98 21.18
CA LYS A 69 10.02 1.28 19.89
C LYS A 69 11.54 1.36 20.04
N GLU A 70 12.04 1.96 21.11
CA GLU A 70 13.48 2.04 21.37
C GLU A 70 14.06 0.66 21.70
N GLU A 71 13.37 -0.14 22.52
CA GLU A 71 13.72 -1.54 22.79
C GLU A 71 13.80 -2.35 21.49
N LYS A 72 12.84 -2.17 20.58
CA LYS A 72 12.81 -2.84 19.27
C LYS A 72 13.98 -2.43 18.36
N ARG A 73 14.45 -1.17 18.44
CA ARG A 73 15.59 -0.68 17.64
C ARG A 73 16.92 -1.29 18.09
N HIS A 74 17.03 -1.73 19.34
CA HIS A 74 18.25 -2.30 19.91
C HIS A 74 18.23 -3.83 20.01
N SER A 75 17.10 -4.48 19.74
CA SER A 75 17.01 -5.94 19.73
C SER A 75 17.62 -6.52 18.46
N GLU A 76 18.63 -7.37 18.61
CA GLU A 76 19.27 -8.11 17.52
C GLU A 76 18.47 -9.37 17.12
N GLU A 77 17.68 -9.92 18.05
CA GLU A 77 16.94 -11.16 17.87
C GLU A 77 15.64 -10.96 17.07
N PRO A 78 15.45 -11.63 15.91
CA PRO A 78 14.23 -11.49 15.11
C PRO A 78 12.93 -11.81 15.86
N SER A 79 12.94 -12.84 16.72
CA SER A 79 11.75 -13.23 17.49
C SER A 79 11.34 -12.19 18.54
N GLU A 80 12.30 -11.52 19.16
CA GLU A 80 12.01 -10.45 20.11
C GLU A 80 11.43 -9.22 19.40
N ARG A 81 12.01 -8.84 18.24
CA ARG A 81 11.47 -7.75 17.42
C ARG A 81 10.03 -7.99 16.97
N GLU A 82 9.66 -9.25 16.71
CA GLU A 82 8.29 -9.63 16.37
C GLU A 82 7.33 -9.42 17.54
N VAL A 83 7.68 -9.92 18.73
CA VAL A 83 6.88 -9.74 19.96
C VAL A 83 6.73 -8.26 20.32
N LEU A 84 7.80 -7.48 20.21
CA LEU A 84 7.75 -6.03 20.43
C LEU A 84 6.85 -5.34 19.40
N SER A 85 6.86 -5.79 18.14
CA SER A 85 5.97 -5.24 17.11
C SER A 85 4.49 -5.50 17.43
N MET A 86 4.15 -6.69 17.93
CA MET A 86 2.79 -7.00 18.37
C MET A 86 2.37 -6.14 19.55
N THR A 87 3.25 -6.01 20.55
CA THR A 87 3.00 -5.21 21.75
C THR A 87 2.80 -3.73 21.41
N ILE A 88 3.63 -3.17 20.53
CA ILE A 88 3.47 -1.79 20.04
C ILE A 88 2.10 -1.63 19.36
N GLY A 89 1.70 -2.57 18.51
CA GLY A 89 0.39 -2.51 17.85
C GLY A 89 -0.80 -2.55 18.83
N GLU A 90 -0.71 -3.34 19.91
CA GLU A 90 -1.73 -3.36 20.96
C GLU A 90 -1.81 -2.04 21.72
N LEU A 91 -0.66 -1.45 22.06
CA LEU A 91 -0.60 -0.14 22.73
C LEU A 91 -1.08 0.99 21.83
N GLU A 92 -0.73 0.97 20.54
CA GLU A 92 -1.20 1.95 19.56
C GLU A 92 -2.73 1.87 19.39
N LYS A 93 -3.31 0.67 19.46
CA LYS A 93 -4.77 0.50 19.49
C LYS A 93 -5.38 1.09 20.77
N GLN A 94 -4.84 0.78 21.94
CA GLN A 94 -5.31 1.34 23.21
C GLN A 94 -5.20 2.87 23.25
N LEU A 95 -4.16 3.43 22.64
CA LEU A 95 -3.98 4.86 22.47
C LEU A 95 -5.11 5.47 21.65
N LEU A 96 -5.49 4.84 20.53
CA LEU A 96 -6.61 5.30 19.72
C LEU A 96 -7.94 5.21 20.48
N ASP A 97 -8.22 4.10 21.15
CA ASP A 97 -9.44 3.93 21.96
C ASP A 97 -9.52 5.02 23.05
N THR A 98 -8.40 5.32 23.72
CA THR A 98 -8.33 6.39 24.74
C THR A 98 -8.56 7.78 24.15
N ILE A 99 -8.04 8.04 22.95
CA ILE A 99 -8.29 9.30 22.23
C ILE A 99 -9.78 9.43 21.91
N GLU A 100 -10.40 8.38 21.36
CA GLU A 100 -11.83 8.38 21.02
C GLU A 100 -12.71 8.63 22.24
N ASP A 101 -12.46 7.94 23.35
CA ASP A 101 -13.18 8.12 24.61
C ASP A 101 -13.04 9.57 25.12
N THR A 102 -11.81 10.11 25.09
CA THR A 102 -11.55 11.50 25.54
C THR A 102 -12.23 12.53 24.63
N LEU A 103 -12.27 12.29 23.32
CA LEU A 103 -12.96 13.17 22.37
C LEU A 103 -14.48 13.15 22.57
N GLU A 104 -15.08 11.98 22.86
CA GLU A 104 -16.50 11.88 23.16
C GLU A 104 -16.86 12.62 24.46
N GLU A 105 -15.99 12.57 25.49
CA GLU A 105 -16.13 13.38 26.71
C GLU A 105 -16.02 14.89 26.43
N LEU A 106 -15.13 15.29 25.54
CA LEU A 106 -14.89 16.70 25.16
C LEU A 106 -15.98 17.26 24.23
N LEU A 107 -16.74 16.39 23.56
CA LEU A 107 -17.69 16.76 22.52
C LEU A 107 -18.62 17.92 22.91
N PRO A 108 -19.31 17.90 24.07
CA PRO A 108 -20.25 18.98 24.42
C PRO A 108 -19.56 20.35 24.49
N GLU A 109 -18.38 20.39 25.10
CA GLU A 109 -17.60 21.60 25.28
C GLU A 109 -17.01 22.10 23.94
N ALA A 110 -16.44 21.18 23.15
CA ALA A 110 -15.84 21.51 21.86
C ALA A 110 -16.88 22.04 20.85
N PHE A 111 -18.05 21.42 20.78
CA PHE A 111 -19.14 21.86 19.89
C PHE A 111 -19.66 23.24 20.31
N ALA A 112 -19.77 23.48 21.63
CA ALA A 112 -20.14 24.79 22.15
C ALA A 112 -19.10 25.87 21.82
N VAL A 113 -17.80 25.56 21.85
CA VAL A 113 -16.72 26.49 21.43
C VAL A 113 -16.85 26.85 19.96
N VAL A 114 -17.08 25.86 19.08
CA VAL A 114 -17.26 26.11 17.63
C VAL A 114 -18.51 26.96 17.39
N LYS A 115 -19.63 26.64 18.03
CA LYS A 115 -20.88 27.41 17.92
C LYS A 115 -20.70 28.85 18.43
N GLU A 116 -19.93 29.05 19.50
CA GLU A 116 -19.59 30.37 20.02
C GLU A 116 -18.66 31.15 19.08
N ALA A 117 -17.65 30.50 18.50
CA ALA A 117 -16.81 31.12 17.48
C ALA A 117 -17.65 31.62 16.29
N CYS A 118 -18.61 30.81 15.84
CA CYS A 118 -19.56 31.20 14.79
C CYS A 118 -20.40 32.42 15.21
N ARG A 119 -20.88 32.48 16.46
CA ARG A 119 -21.61 33.66 16.99
C ARG A 119 -20.73 34.91 16.99
N ARG A 120 -19.45 34.82 17.35
CA ARG A 120 -18.52 35.96 17.39
C ARG A 120 -18.10 36.45 16.02
N LEU A 121 -17.97 35.54 15.06
CA LEU A 121 -17.67 35.87 13.66
C LEU A 121 -18.88 36.46 12.94
N ASN A 122 -20.09 36.35 13.49
CA ASN A 122 -21.30 36.87 12.88
C ASN A 122 -21.21 38.38 12.56
N GLY A 123 -21.39 38.72 11.28
CA GLY A 123 -21.25 40.07 10.73
C GLY A 123 -19.85 40.44 10.25
N THR A 124 -18.84 39.58 10.45
CA THR A 124 -17.47 39.85 9.96
C THR A 124 -17.33 39.55 8.47
N GLU A 125 -16.42 40.27 7.80
CA GLU A 125 -16.07 40.02 6.40
C GLU A 125 -14.98 38.95 6.30
N VAL A 126 -15.21 37.94 5.47
CA VAL A 126 -14.27 36.85 5.17
C VAL A 126 -13.98 36.81 3.67
N ILE A 127 -12.74 36.47 3.31
CA ILE A 127 -12.34 36.33 1.91
C ILE A 127 -12.38 34.85 1.55
N VAL A 128 -13.18 34.49 0.54
CA VAL A 128 -13.34 33.12 0.04
C VAL A 128 -13.23 33.14 -1.46
N THR A 129 -12.22 32.45 -1.99
CA THR A 129 -11.86 32.37 -3.41
C THR A 129 -11.72 33.76 -4.05
N GLY A 130 -11.15 34.70 -3.29
CA GLY A 130 -11.00 36.11 -3.70
C GLY A 130 -12.26 36.97 -3.60
N GLN A 131 -13.40 36.41 -3.16
CA GLN A 131 -14.64 37.16 -2.96
C GLN A 131 -14.85 37.50 -1.48
N LYS A 132 -15.39 38.69 -1.22
CA LYS A 132 -15.80 39.12 0.12
C LYS A 132 -17.18 38.56 0.45
N LEU A 133 -17.28 37.79 1.52
CA LEU A 133 -18.53 37.28 2.07
C LEU A 133 -18.70 37.79 3.50
N ILE A 134 -19.94 37.91 3.96
CA ILE A 134 -20.23 38.16 5.38
C ILE A 134 -20.48 36.82 6.04
N TRP A 135 -19.83 36.56 7.18
CA TRP A 135 -20.16 35.42 8.01
C TRP A 135 -21.50 35.69 8.71
N ASP A 136 -22.55 34.95 8.35
CA ASP A 136 -23.91 35.14 8.87
C ASP A 136 -24.52 33.85 9.45
N MET A 137 -23.66 32.91 9.86
CA MET A 137 -24.05 31.55 10.24
C MET A 137 -23.78 31.26 11.70
N ILE A 138 -24.79 30.71 12.39
CA ILE A 138 -24.67 30.11 13.73
C ILE A 138 -25.33 28.73 13.67
N PRO A 139 -24.64 27.65 14.07
CA PRO A 139 -25.18 26.29 13.99
C PRO A 139 -26.52 26.09 14.72
N TYR A 140 -27.50 25.48 14.04
CA TYR A 140 -28.77 25.04 14.61
C TYR A 140 -28.65 23.66 15.29
N ASP A 141 -29.61 23.31 16.16
CA ASP A 141 -29.61 22.02 16.86
C ASP A 141 -29.63 20.82 15.91
N VAL A 142 -30.31 20.92 14.77
CA VAL A 142 -30.30 19.88 13.73
C VAL A 142 -28.92 19.68 13.11
N GLN A 143 -28.10 20.73 13.08
CA GLN A 143 -26.72 20.67 12.61
C GLN A 143 -25.80 20.07 13.68
N LEU A 144 -26.10 20.29 14.98
CA LEU A 144 -25.42 19.59 16.07
C LEU A 144 -25.62 18.07 15.96
N ILE A 145 -26.85 17.62 15.65
CA ILE A 145 -27.14 16.20 15.40
C ILE A 145 -26.28 15.65 14.26
N GLY A 146 -26.18 16.39 13.15
CA GLY A 146 -25.34 15.99 12.02
C GLY A 146 -23.85 15.91 12.40
N GLY A 147 -23.35 16.88 13.17
CA GLY A 147 -21.97 16.90 13.64
C GLY A 147 -21.64 15.72 14.55
N ILE A 148 -22.54 15.39 15.48
CA ILE A 148 -22.41 14.22 16.38
C ILE A 148 -22.40 12.92 15.56
N ALA A 149 -23.28 12.80 14.55
CA ALA A 149 -23.32 11.63 13.68
C ALA A 149 -22.00 11.44 12.92
N LEU A 150 -21.44 12.52 12.37
CA LEU A 150 -20.16 12.49 11.67
C LEU A 150 -19.02 12.07 12.61
N HIS A 151 -18.91 12.68 13.79
CA HIS A 151 -17.88 12.29 14.78
C HIS A 151 -17.91 10.79 15.10
N ARG A 152 -19.11 10.20 15.21
CA ARG A 152 -19.31 8.77 15.50
C ARG A 152 -19.21 7.87 14.26
N GLY A 153 -18.68 8.37 13.14
CA GLY A 153 -18.49 7.59 11.91
C GLY A 153 -19.78 7.21 11.18
N ILE A 154 -20.87 7.97 11.36
CA ILE A 154 -22.17 7.71 10.75
C ILE A 154 -22.42 8.71 9.61
N VAL A 155 -22.97 8.22 8.49
CA VAL A 155 -23.42 9.07 7.39
C VAL A 155 -24.58 9.96 7.85
N SER A 156 -24.40 11.27 7.75
CA SER A 156 -25.43 12.27 8.05
C SER A 156 -26.14 12.70 6.77
N GLU A 157 -27.35 12.19 6.54
CA GLU A 157 -28.20 12.61 5.41
C GLU A 157 -28.86 13.96 5.71
N MET A 158 -28.52 14.98 4.93
CA MET A 158 -29.06 16.33 5.05
C MET A 158 -29.46 16.85 3.67
N ALA A 159 -30.62 17.51 3.58
CA ALA A 159 -31.05 18.12 2.32
C ALA A 159 -30.09 19.25 1.89
N THR A 160 -30.00 19.50 0.59
CA THR A 160 -29.23 20.63 0.06
C THR A 160 -29.76 21.93 0.66
N GLY A 161 -28.86 22.76 1.19
CA GLY A 161 -29.21 24.01 1.87
C GLY A 161 -29.29 23.92 3.39
N GLU A 162 -29.26 22.73 3.99
CA GLU A 162 -29.23 22.54 5.45
C GLU A 162 -27.86 22.85 6.10
N GLY A 163 -26.88 23.30 5.30
CA GLY A 163 -25.56 23.73 5.77
C GLY A 163 -24.59 22.59 6.09
N LYS A 164 -24.48 21.56 5.22
CA LYS A 164 -23.51 20.45 5.36
C LYS A 164 -22.08 20.95 5.65
N THR A 165 -21.64 21.98 4.94
CA THR A 165 -20.32 22.59 5.09
C THR A 165 -20.09 23.14 6.52
N LEU A 166 -21.10 23.81 7.09
CA LEU A 166 -21.05 24.31 8.46
C LEU A 166 -21.09 23.17 9.48
N VAL A 167 -21.89 22.13 9.23
CA VAL A 167 -22.01 20.96 10.11
C VAL A 167 -20.66 20.28 10.32
N ALA A 168 -19.86 20.17 9.26
CA ALA A 168 -18.53 19.56 9.32
C ALA A 168 -17.57 20.28 10.29
N THR A 169 -17.77 21.58 10.57
CA THR A 169 -16.86 22.35 11.43
C THR A 169 -16.69 21.79 12.83
N MET A 170 -17.77 21.29 13.43
CA MET A 170 -17.75 20.79 14.80
C MET A 170 -16.97 19.47 14.95
N PRO A 171 -17.28 18.40 14.18
CA PRO A 171 -16.50 17.16 14.26
C PRO A 171 -15.08 17.31 13.70
N VAL A 172 -14.84 18.19 12.71
CA VAL A 172 -13.47 18.47 12.24
C VAL A 172 -12.65 19.13 13.34
N TYR A 173 -13.18 20.18 13.99
CA TYR A 173 -12.50 20.83 15.11
C TYR A 173 -12.20 19.83 16.23
N LEU A 174 -13.20 19.06 16.67
CA LEU A 174 -13.04 18.08 17.75
C LEU A 174 -11.94 17.08 17.45
N ASN A 175 -12.00 16.38 16.31
CA ASN A 175 -11.02 15.35 15.98
C ASN A 175 -9.62 15.92 15.68
N ALA A 176 -9.52 17.18 15.23
CA ALA A 176 -8.23 17.84 15.02
C ALA A 176 -7.47 18.10 16.33
N LEU A 177 -8.16 18.15 17.48
CA LEU A 177 -7.53 18.34 18.80
C LEU A 177 -6.56 17.20 19.16
N ALA A 178 -6.72 16.00 18.58
CA ALA A 178 -5.80 14.89 18.79
C ALA A 178 -4.41 15.12 18.17
N GLY A 179 -4.26 16.10 17.26
CA GLY A 179 -3.00 16.43 16.58
C GLY A 179 -2.53 15.37 15.58
N LEU A 180 -3.41 14.44 15.20
CA LEU A 180 -3.13 13.36 14.25
C LEU A 180 -3.58 13.68 12.80
N GLY A 181 -4.18 14.86 12.59
CA GLY A 181 -4.67 15.33 11.30
C GLY A 181 -6.10 14.88 10.98
N VAL A 182 -6.86 15.77 10.34
CA VAL A 182 -8.21 15.47 9.82
C VAL A 182 -8.26 15.77 8.32
N HIS A 183 -8.77 14.81 7.54
CA HIS A 183 -8.94 14.98 6.10
C HIS A 183 -10.40 15.30 5.77
N LEU A 184 -10.68 16.47 5.19
CA LEU A 184 -11.98 16.76 4.57
C LEU A 184 -11.86 16.54 3.06
N VAL A 185 -12.60 15.55 2.58
CA VAL A 185 -12.58 15.08 1.19
C VAL A 185 -13.79 15.65 0.45
N THR A 186 -13.56 16.28 -0.70
CA THR A 186 -14.60 16.78 -1.59
C THR A 186 -14.43 16.22 -3.01
N VAL A 187 -15.39 16.50 -3.89
CA VAL A 187 -15.40 15.99 -5.27
C VAL A 187 -14.56 16.81 -6.25
N ASN A 188 -14.22 18.07 -5.94
CA ASN A 188 -13.39 18.89 -6.84
C ASN A 188 -12.56 19.94 -6.09
N SER A 189 -11.47 20.37 -6.73
CA SER A 189 -10.48 21.29 -6.14
C SER A 189 -11.05 22.66 -5.78
N TYR A 190 -12.02 23.17 -6.55
CA TYR A 190 -12.69 24.43 -6.22
C TYR A 190 -13.47 24.34 -4.91
N LEU A 191 -14.25 23.27 -4.70
CA LEU A 191 -14.97 23.07 -3.44
C LEU A 191 -14.01 22.88 -2.27
N ALA A 192 -12.95 22.09 -2.46
CA ALA A 192 -11.91 21.90 -1.45
C ALA A 192 -11.30 23.25 -1.02
N GLN A 193 -10.86 24.07 -1.98
CA GLN A 193 -10.31 25.40 -1.70
C GLN A 193 -11.35 26.32 -1.05
N ARG A 194 -12.55 26.42 -1.63
CA ARG A 194 -13.63 27.28 -1.13
C ARG A 194 -13.94 26.96 0.34
N ASP A 195 -14.08 25.70 0.68
CA ASP A 195 -14.48 25.28 2.02
C ASP A 195 -13.30 25.40 3.01
N ALA A 196 -12.07 25.14 2.58
CA ALA A 196 -10.87 25.40 3.37
C ALA A 196 -10.69 26.88 3.71
N GLU A 197 -11.01 27.78 2.79
CA GLU A 197 -10.94 29.23 3.02
C GLU A 197 -12.10 29.71 3.88
N TRP A 198 -13.33 29.24 3.58
CA TRP A 198 -14.54 29.67 4.25
C TRP A 198 -14.63 29.16 5.69
N MET A 199 -14.68 27.83 5.87
CA MET A 199 -14.76 27.20 7.20
C MET A 199 -13.45 27.31 7.95
N GLY A 200 -12.32 27.41 7.24
CA GLY A 200 -11.02 27.70 7.84
C GLY A 200 -10.97 28.99 8.64
N THR A 201 -11.88 29.94 8.40
CA THR A 201 -12.04 31.11 9.27
C THR A 201 -12.31 30.70 10.72
N VAL A 202 -13.22 29.74 10.95
CA VAL A 202 -13.56 29.27 12.30
C VAL A 202 -12.39 28.55 12.95
N TYR A 203 -11.73 27.64 12.20
CA TYR A 203 -10.60 26.87 12.72
C TYR A 203 -9.40 27.77 13.06
N ARG A 204 -9.04 28.69 12.17
CA ARG A 204 -7.94 29.66 12.40
C ARG A 204 -8.27 30.61 13.54
N TYR A 205 -9.53 31.04 13.65
CA TYR A 205 -10.00 31.83 14.79
C TYR A 205 -9.78 31.09 16.12
N LEU A 206 -9.99 29.76 16.14
CA LEU A 206 -9.76 28.89 17.29
C LEU A 206 -8.31 28.36 17.41
N GLY A 207 -7.38 28.84 16.59
CA GLY A 207 -5.95 28.52 16.69
C GLY A 207 -5.51 27.23 15.99
N LEU A 208 -6.36 26.61 15.16
CA LEU A 208 -5.99 25.47 14.34
C LEU A 208 -5.42 25.90 12.97
N THR A 209 -4.52 25.08 12.44
CA THR A 209 -3.95 25.23 11.10
C THR A 209 -4.79 24.49 10.06
N VAL A 210 -4.95 25.09 8.88
CA VAL A 210 -5.81 24.58 7.79
C VAL A 210 -5.10 24.80 6.47
N ASP A 211 -5.06 23.77 5.62
CA ASP A 211 -4.51 23.87 4.27
C ASP A 211 -5.31 23.00 3.27
N CYS A 212 -5.08 23.20 1.97
CA CYS A 212 -5.72 22.47 0.88
C CYS A 212 -4.65 21.87 -0.04
N ILE A 213 -4.59 20.54 -0.12
CA ILE A 213 -3.53 19.83 -0.88
C ILE A 213 -3.60 20.08 -2.38
N ASP A 214 -4.79 20.34 -2.93
CA ASP A 214 -5.02 20.64 -4.34
C ASP A 214 -4.34 21.96 -4.79
N LEU A 215 -3.91 22.82 -3.84
CA LEU A 215 -3.17 24.06 -4.14
C LEU A 215 -1.66 23.83 -4.33
N HIS A 216 -1.16 22.64 -4.01
CA HIS A 216 0.27 22.34 -3.94
C HIS A 216 0.63 21.20 -4.90
N GLU A 217 1.78 21.31 -5.56
CA GLU A 217 2.23 20.28 -6.48
C GLU A 217 2.54 18.95 -5.76
N PRO A 218 2.13 17.80 -6.32
CA PRO A 218 2.50 16.46 -5.88
C PRO A 218 3.96 16.27 -5.45
N GLY A 219 4.19 15.72 -4.26
CA GLY A 219 5.53 15.33 -3.79
C GLY A 219 6.46 16.47 -3.36
N THR A 220 5.94 17.71 -3.32
CA THR A 220 6.72 18.88 -2.89
C THR A 220 6.74 19.04 -1.36
N PRO A 221 7.71 19.81 -0.81
CA PRO A 221 7.70 20.19 0.60
C PRO A 221 6.41 20.92 1.03
N ASP A 222 5.83 21.76 0.16
CA ASP A 222 4.59 22.47 0.44
C ASP A 222 3.41 21.50 0.56
N ARG A 223 3.35 20.46 -0.29
CA ARG A 223 2.38 19.37 -0.16
C ARG A 223 2.48 18.66 1.19
N ARG A 224 3.71 18.39 1.66
CA ARG A 224 3.94 17.82 2.99
C ARG A 224 3.52 18.78 4.11
N ALA A 225 3.79 20.08 3.97
CA ALA A 225 3.37 21.08 4.92
C ALA A 225 1.83 21.14 5.03
N ALA A 226 1.12 21.00 3.91
CA ALA A 226 -0.34 20.95 3.89
C ALA A 226 -0.92 19.74 4.65
N TYR A 227 -0.30 18.55 4.52
CA TYR A 227 -0.63 17.40 5.37
C TYR A 227 -0.22 17.58 6.84
N GLY A 228 0.76 18.45 7.11
CA GLY A 228 1.21 18.81 8.45
C GLY A 228 0.22 19.71 9.21
N ALA A 229 -0.71 20.36 8.52
CA ALA A 229 -1.78 21.15 9.13
C ALA A 229 -2.74 20.27 9.94
N ASP A 230 -3.33 20.82 11.01
CA ASP A 230 -4.32 20.14 11.85
C ASP A 230 -5.50 19.61 11.00
N ILE A 231 -5.89 20.38 9.98
CA ILE A 231 -6.98 20.08 9.07
C ILE A 231 -6.49 20.24 7.63
N THR A 232 -6.67 19.19 6.84
CA THR A 232 -6.31 19.16 5.42
C THR A 232 -7.59 19.01 4.61
N TYR A 233 -7.81 19.90 3.65
CA TYR A 233 -8.85 19.78 2.63
C TYR A 233 -8.24 19.21 1.36
N GLY A 234 -9.01 18.44 0.59
CA GLY A 234 -8.58 18.00 -0.73
C GLY A 234 -9.61 17.18 -1.46
N THR A 235 -9.27 16.76 -2.67
CA THR A 235 -10.08 15.81 -3.44
C THR A 235 -9.72 14.36 -3.13
N ASN A 236 -10.67 13.45 -3.31
CA ASN A 236 -10.46 12.01 -3.17
C ASN A 236 -9.31 11.49 -4.06
N ASN A 237 -9.20 12.02 -5.28
CA ASN A 237 -8.13 11.69 -6.22
C ASN A 237 -6.77 12.09 -5.67
N GLU A 238 -6.63 13.33 -5.17
CA GLU A 238 -5.35 13.84 -4.66
C GLU A 238 -4.88 13.06 -3.41
N TYR A 239 -5.77 12.77 -2.46
CA TYR A 239 -5.46 11.91 -1.31
C TYR A 239 -5.04 10.50 -1.73
N GLY A 240 -5.76 9.89 -2.67
CA GLY A 240 -5.47 8.54 -3.13
C GLY A 240 -4.16 8.46 -3.92
N PHE A 241 -3.87 9.43 -4.79
CA PHE A 241 -2.62 9.48 -5.54
C PHE A 241 -1.41 9.81 -4.66
N ASP A 242 -1.55 10.66 -3.64
CA ASP A 242 -0.49 10.86 -2.65
C ASP A 242 -0.18 9.57 -1.90
N TYR A 243 -1.21 8.82 -1.48
CA TYR A 243 -1.01 7.52 -0.83
C TYR A 243 -0.25 6.55 -1.75
N LEU A 244 -0.64 6.45 -3.03
CA LEU A 244 0.07 5.60 -3.99
C LEU A 244 1.52 6.05 -4.21
N ARG A 245 1.76 7.37 -4.33
CA ARG A 245 3.10 7.94 -4.49
C ARG A 245 3.98 7.70 -3.26
N ASP A 246 3.44 7.85 -2.06
CA ASP A 246 4.15 7.61 -0.79
C ASP A 246 4.56 6.15 -0.58
N ASN A 247 3.94 5.21 -1.31
CA ASN A 247 4.32 3.80 -1.34
C ASN A 247 5.31 3.45 -2.46
N MET A 248 5.69 4.43 -3.30
CA MET A 248 6.69 4.29 -4.37
C MET A 248 7.96 5.13 -4.14
N VAL A 249 8.02 5.93 -3.06
CA VAL A 249 9.20 6.74 -2.73
C VAL A 249 10.40 5.88 -2.31
N HIS A 250 11.61 6.41 -2.50
CA HIS A 250 12.84 5.72 -2.16
C HIS A 250 13.26 5.92 -0.70
N THR A 251 12.88 7.04 -0.08
CA THR A 251 13.20 7.33 1.33
C THR A 251 11.98 7.82 2.10
N LEU A 252 11.97 7.65 3.42
CA LEU A 252 10.83 8.03 4.26
C LEU A 252 10.58 9.53 4.27
N GLU A 253 11.63 10.34 4.14
CA GLU A 253 11.59 11.79 4.11
C GLU A 253 10.99 12.34 2.81
N GLN A 254 10.66 11.48 1.84
CA GLN A 254 9.96 11.88 0.62
C GLN A 254 8.44 11.74 0.76
N ARG A 255 7.94 11.00 1.76
CA ARG A 255 6.50 10.87 2.01
C ARG A 255 5.87 12.22 2.32
N VAL A 256 4.64 12.43 1.87
CA VAL A 256 3.87 13.66 2.16
C VAL A 256 2.79 13.43 3.21
N GLN A 257 2.16 12.25 3.26
CA GLN A 257 1.13 11.93 4.24
C GLN A 257 1.73 11.54 5.60
N ARG A 258 0.94 11.73 6.66
CA ARG A 258 1.33 11.42 8.06
C ARG A 258 0.41 10.43 8.79
N GLY A 259 -0.42 9.69 8.06
CA GLY A 259 -1.39 8.71 8.58
C GLY A 259 -2.81 8.97 8.08
N HIS A 260 -3.76 8.11 8.50
CA HIS A 260 -5.18 8.18 8.11
C HIS A 260 -6.07 8.13 9.36
N HIS A 261 -6.02 9.18 10.19
CA HIS A 261 -6.68 9.20 11.50
C HIS A 261 -8.20 9.36 11.39
N TYR A 262 -8.66 10.43 10.75
CA TYR A 262 -10.09 10.71 10.60
C TYR A 262 -10.35 11.43 9.27
N ALA A 263 -11.40 11.03 8.56
CA ALA A 263 -11.80 11.62 7.29
C ALA A 263 -13.31 11.86 7.22
N ILE A 264 -13.71 13.06 6.79
CA ILE A 264 -15.09 13.37 6.42
C ILE A 264 -15.16 13.46 4.90
N ILE A 265 -16.08 12.71 4.31
CA ILE A 265 -16.30 12.67 2.87
C ILE A 265 -17.58 13.43 2.56
N ASP A 266 -17.46 14.60 1.93
CA ASP A 266 -18.61 15.32 1.37
C ASP A 266 -19.08 14.66 0.06
N GLU A 267 -20.38 14.68 -0.19
CA GLU A 267 -21.03 13.96 -1.29
C GLU A 267 -20.57 12.49 -1.39
N VAL A 268 -20.71 11.77 -0.26
CA VAL A 268 -20.25 10.40 -0.04
C VAL A 268 -20.78 9.38 -1.07
N ASP A 269 -21.97 9.60 -1.62
CA ASP A 269 -22.54 8.77 -2.68
C ASP A 269 -21.75 8.92 -3.99
N SER A 270 -21.42 10.15 -4.37
CA SER A 270 -20.60 10.43 -5.55
C SER A 270 -19.22 9.77 -5.43
N ILE A 271 -18.58 9.89 -4.26
CA ILE A 271 -17.21 9.39 -4.06
C ILE A 271 -17.16 7.88 -3.83
N LEU A 272 -17.90 7.36 -2.85
CA LEU A 272 -17.81 5.96 -2.42
C LEU A 272 -18.67 4.99 -3.25
N ILE A 273 -19.59 5.49 -4.08
CA ILE A 273 -20.42 4.65 -4.95
C ILE A 273 -20.08 4.89 -6.42
N ASP A 274 -20.16 6.13 -6.90
CA ASP A 274 -20.01 6.40 -8.33
C ASP A 274 -18.56 6.38 -8.81
N GLU A 275 -17.66 7.07 -8.11
CA GLU A 275 -16.23 7.14 -8.47
C GLU A 275 -15.47 5.86 -8.09
N ALA A 276 -15.86 5.20 -6.99
CA ALA A 276 -15.25 3.95 -6.53
C ALA A 276 -15.36 2.77 -7.51
N ARG A 277 -16.08 2.93 -8.64
CA ARG A 277 -16.15 1.92 -9.72
C ARG A 277 -14.85 1.77 -10.50
N THR A 278 -13.99 2.78 -10.49
CA THR A 278 -12.71 2.77 -11.22
C THR A 278 -11.55 2.91 -10.24
N PRO A 279 -10.54 2.02 -10.27
CA PRO A 279 -9.38 2.15 -9.39
C PRO A 279 -8.51 3.35 -9.80
N LEU A 280 -7.83 3.95 -8.82
CA LEU A 280 -6.77 4.92 -9.06
C LEU A 280 -5.51 4.20 -9.56
N ILE A 281 -5.00 4.63 -10.72
CA ILE A 281 -3.84 4.00 -11.38
C ILE A 281 -2.77 5.05 -11.66
N ILE A 282 -1.54 4.80 -11.21
CA ILE A 282 -0.37 5.55 -11.66
C ILE A 282 0.27 4.78 -12.82
N SER A 283 0.27 5.38 -14.01
CA SER A 283 0.95 4.85 -15.18
C SER A 283 2.20 5.66 -15.50
N GLY A 284 3.32 4.99 -15.74
CA GLY A 284 4.56 5.59 -16.23
C GLY A 284 4.89 5.13 -17.64
N ALA A 285 5.57 5.99 -18.42
CA ALA A 285 6.13 5.57 -19.70
C ALA A 285 7.23 4.51 -19.45
N VAL A 286 7.11 3.34 -20.07
CA VAL A 286 8.14 2.30 -19.97
C VAL A 286 9.34 2.78 -20.77
N GLY A 287 10.37 3.28 -20.09
CA GLY A 287 11.56 3.90 -20.70
C GLY A 287 12.42 2.96 -21.57
N ARG A 288 12.10 1.67 -21.64
CA ARG A 288 12.74 0.71 -22.54
C ARG A 288 11.68 -0.17 -23.20
N ASP A 289 11.74 -0.25 -24.52
CA ASP A 289 10.93 -1.19 -25.30
C ASP A 289 11.29 -2.62 -24.90
N THR A 290 10.48 -3.22 -24.01
CA THR A 290 10.65 -4.60 -23.54
C THR A 290 10.65 -5.59 -24.69
N SER A 291 10.18 -5.23 -25.90
CA SER A 291 10.22 -6.12 -27.07
C SER A 291 11.62 -6.33 -27.66
N THR A 292 12.56 -5.41 -27.44
CA THR A 292 13.89 -5.46 -28.10
C THR A 292 14.75 -6.64 -27.63
N PRO A 293 14.91 -6.89 -26.30
CA PRO A 293 15.65 -8.05 -25.82
C PRO A 293 15.03 -9.38 -26.25
N PHE A 294 13.69 -9.51 -26.18
CA PHE A 294 13.01 -10.74 -26.62
C PHE A 294 13.23 -11.02 -28.10
N LYS A 295 13.17 -10.00 -28.97
CA LYS A 295 13.47 -10.15 -30.41
C LYS A 295 14.92 -10.58 -30.64
N GLN A 296 15.87 -10.05 -29.87
CA GLN A 296 17.30 -10.37 -29.98
C GLN A 296 17.61 -11.82 -29.58
N PHE A 297 17.06 -12.29 -28.45
CA PHE A 297 17.37 -13.63 -27.92
C PHE A 297 16.51 -14.75 -28.50
N ASN A 298 15.35 -14.46 -29.09
CA ASN A 298 14.45 -15.48 -29.63
C ASN A 298 15.10 -16.42 -30.67
N PRO A 299 15.91 -15.96 -31.64
CA PRO A 299 16.61 -16.87 -32.57
C PRO A 299 17.62 -17.79 -31.87
N LEU A 300 18.35 -17.28 -30.88
CA LEU A 300 19.34 -18.05 -30.10
C LEU A 300 18.64 -19.15 -29.30
N VAL A 301 17.62 -18.78 -28.53
CA VAL A 301 16.82 -19.72 -27.73
C VAL A 301 16.12 -20.76 -28.63
N GLY A 302 15.58 -20.32 -29.78
CA GLY A 302 14.96 -21.22 -30.74
C GLY A 302 15.94 -22.24 -31.34
N ASN A 303 17.20 -21.88 -31.53
CA ASN A 303 18.24 -22.82 -31.97
C ASN A 303 18.63 -23.80 -30.86
N LEU A 304 18.77 -23.31 -29.62
CA LEU A 304 19.02 -24.15 -28.45
C LEU A 304 17.91 -25.19 -28.24
N TYR A 305 16.65 -24.76 -28.35
CA TYR A 305 15.48 -25.64 -28.28
C TYR A 305 15.52 -26.74 -29.36
N LYS A 306 15.88 -26.41 -30.60
CA LYS A 306 16.03 -27.41 -31.67
C LYS A 306 17.14 -28.43 -31.38
N LYS A 307 18.25 -28.00 -30.78
CA LYS A 307 19.34 -28.89 -30.35
C LYS A 307 18.89 -29.81 -29.21
N GLN A 308 18.21 -29.25 -28.20
CA GLN A 308 17.59 -30.01 -27.11
C GLN A 308 16.57 -31.04 -27.63
N LEU A 309 15.73 -30.67 -28.60
CA LEU A 309 14.76 -31.58 -29.19
C LEU A 309 15.46 -32.75 -29.92
N ARG A 310 16.56 -32.52 -30.63
CA ARG A 310 17.33 -33.60 -31.27
C ARG A 310 17.94 -34.53 -30.23
N LEU A 311 18.59 -33.96 -29.22
CA LEU A 311 19.19 -34.69 -28.11
C LEU A 311 18.17 -35.55 -27.36
N THR A 312 17.01 -35.01 -27.02
CA THR A 312 15.94 -35.79 -26.36
C THR A 312 15.36 -36.89 -27.25
N ASN A 313 15.32 -36.71 -28.57
CA ASN A 313 14.97 -37.81 -29.49
C ASN A 313 16.04 -38.92 -29.52
N GLU A 314 17.32 -38.56 -29.44
CA GLU A 314 18.43 -39.52 -29.35
C GLU A 314 18.38 -40.30 -28.02
N LEU A 315 18.23 -39.60 -26.90
CA LEU A 315 18.06 -40.21 -25.57
C LEU A 315 16.84 -41.14 -25.51
N MET A 316 15.73 -40.77 -26.16
CA MET A 316 14.58 -41.67 -26.27
C MET A 316 14.89 -42.94 -27.07
N SER A 317 15.66 -42.83 -28.15
CA SER A 317 16.06 -44.01 -28.92
C SER A 317 17.02 -44.91 -28.12
N GLU A 318 17.89 -44.33 -27.31
CA GLU A 318 18.73 -45.08 -26.37
C GLU A 318 17.89 -45.78 -25.29
N ALA A 319 16.89 -45.09 -24.73
CA ALA A 319 15.97 -45.68 -23.76
C ALA A 319 15.24 -46.91 -24.34
N GLU A 320 14.72 -46.81 -25.57
CA GLU A 320 14.06 -47.93 -26.26
C GLU A 320 15.01 -49.13 -26.47
N LYS A 321 16.30 -48.88 -26.76
CA LYS A 321 17.31 -49.95 -26.88
C LYS A 321 17.58 -50.65 -25.55
N HIS A 322 17.70 -49.89 -24.46
CA HIS A 322 17.87 -50.47 -23.12
C HIS A 322 16.63 -51.27 -22.69
N LEU A 323 15.42 -50.78 -22.98
CA LEU A 323 14.19 -51.54 -22.74
C LEU A 323 14.16 -52.86 -23.53
N ALA A 324 14.57 -52.85 -24.79
CA ALA A 324 14.65 -54.06 -25.62
C ALA A 324 15.71 -55.07 -25.14
N ALA A 325 16.74 -54.58 -24.42
CA ALA A 325 17.77 -55.39 -23.79
C ALA A 325 17.44 -55.80 -22.33
N GLU A 326 16.22 -55.51 -21.86
CA GLU A 326 15.76 -55.73 -20.48
C GLU A 326 16.57 -54.98 -19.41
N ASP A 327 17.29 -53.93 -19.79
CA ASP A 327 18.14 -53.10 -18.94
C ASP A 327 17.36 -51.87 -18.42
N GLN A 328 16.61 -52.07 -17.33
CA GLN A 328 15.59 -51.11 -16.89
C GLN A 328 16.16 -49.81 -16.33
N TYR A 329 17.27 -49.85 -15.56
CA TYR A 329 17.74 -48.64 -14.87
C TYR A 329 18.29 -47.58 -15.85
N PRO A 330 19.17 -47.92 -16.81
CA PRO A 330 19.63 -46.97 -17.82
C PRO A 330 18.49 -46.50 -18.75
N ALA A 331 17.51 -47.35 -19.04
CA ALA A 331 16.30 -46.90 -19.73
C ALA A 331 15.55 -45.81 -18.94
N GLY A 332 15.40 -46.01 -17.62
CA GLY A 332 14.78 -45.04 -16.72
C GLY A 332 15.54 -43.72 -16.63
N GLU A 333 16.87 -43.76 -16.59
CA GLU A 333 17.74 -42.57 -16.58
C GLU A 333 17.57 -41.72 -17.85
N LYS A 334 17.59 -42.37 -19.02
CA LYS A 334 17.38 -41.69 -20.32
C LYS A 334 15.98 -41.10 -20.45
N MET A 335 14.95 -41.83 -20.00
CA MET A 335 13.58 -41.31 -19.98
C MET A 335 13.41 -40.17 -18.97
N LEU A 336 14.12 -40.18 -17.84
CA LEU A 336 14.14 -39.08 -16.88
C LEU A 336 14.76 -37.83 -17.51
N ALA A 337 15.91 -37.95 -18.18
CA ALA A 337 16.53 -36.84 -18.91
C ALA A 337 15.56 -36.26 -19.96
N VAL A 338 14.84 -37.11 -20.70
CA VAL A 338 13.83 -36.65 -21.67
C VAL A 338 12.65 -35.95 -20.98
N LYS A 339 12.16 -36.49 -19.86
CA LYS A 339 11.08 -35.88 -19.05
C LYS A 339 11.47 -34.47 -18.59
N ARG A 340 12.71 -34.29 -18.11
CA ARG A 340 13.22 -33.01 -17.61
C ARG A 340 13.53 -32.02 -18.73
N GLY A 341 14.03 -32.51 -19.87
CA GLY A 341 14.38 -31.67 -21.02
C GLY A 341 13.20 -31.28 -21.90
N MET A 342 12.22 -32.18 -22.06
CA MET A 342 11.04 -32.03 -22.92
C MET A 342 9.82 -32.73 -22.28
N PRO A 343 9.14 -32.14 -21.28
CA PRO A 343 8.03 -32.81 -20.59
C PRO A 343 6.85 -33.19 -21.49
N LYS A 344 6.67 -32.47 -22.61
CA LYS A 344 5.64 -32.74 -23.63
C LYS A 344 6.13 -33.64 -24.77
N HIS A 345 7.22 -34.38 -24.59
CA HIS A 345 7.79 -35.24 -25.62
C HIS A 345 6.80 -36.35 -26.03
N LYS A 346 6.31 -36.30 -27.28
CA LYS A 346 5.20 -37.14 -27.77
C LYS A 346 5.45 -38.65 -27.60
N LYS A 347 6.66 -39.12 -27.90
CA LYS A 347 7.00 -40.55 -27.77
C LYS A 347 7.03 -41.01 -26.31
N LEU A 348 7.55 -40.17 -25.41
CA LEU A 348 7.64 -40.49 -23.99
C LEU A 348 6.24 -40.59 -23.37
N LEU A 349 5.38 -39.59 -23.65
CA LEU A 349 3.99 -39.60 -23.21
C LEU A 349 3.21 -40.80 -23.74
N LYS A 350 3.45 -41.20 -25.01
CA LYS A 350 2.84 -42.40 -25.58
C LYS A 350 3.32 -43.67 -24.86
N LEU A 351 4.63 -43.81 -24.59
CA LEU A 351 5.16 -44.96 -23.86
C LEU A 351 4.58 -45.08 -22.45
N PHE A 352 4.43 -43.96 -21.73
CA PHE A 352 3.78 -43.98 -20.41
C PHE A 352 2.30 -44.32 -20.47
N ALA A 353 1.61 -43.93 -21.54
CA ALA A 353 0.21 -44.30 -21.76
C ALA A 353 0.05 -45.80 -22.10
N ASP A 354 0.97 -46.34 -22.91
CA ASP A 354 0.98 -47.74 -23.34
C ASP A 354 1.43 -48.69 -22.20
N ASP A 355 2.39 -48.26 -21.37
CA ASP A 355 2.89 -49.00 -20.20
C ASP A 355 3.13 -48.07 -19.00
N PRO A 356 2.17 -47.99 -18.05
CA PRO A 356 2.31 -47.18 -16.84
C PRO A 356 3.47 -47.59 -15.91
N SER A 357 3.99 -48.81 -16.04
CA SER A 357 5.13 -49.25 -15.21
C SER A 357 6.42 -48.48 -15.54
N LEU A 358 6.56 -48.00 -16.79
CA LEU A 358 7.67 -47.15 -17.21
C LEU A 358 7.65 -45.78 -16.54
N GLN A 359 6.47 -45.22 -16.28
CA GLN A 359 6.34 -43.99 -15.49
C GLN A 359 6.79 -44.21 -14.04
N THR A 360 6.47 -45.38 -13.47
CA THR A 360 6.91 -45.76 -12.13
C THR A 360 8.42 -45.97 -12.06
N LEU A 361 9.01 -46.58 -13.09
CA LEU A 361 10.46 -46.71 -13.24
C LEU A 361 11.15 -45.35 -13.27
N VAL A 362 10.67 -44.40 -14.08
CA VAL A 362 11.25 -43.05 -14.15
C VAL A 362 11.15 -42.33 -12.80
N ASN A 363 10.01 -42.40 -12.13
CA ASN A 363 9.84 -41.78 -10.81
C ASN A 363 10.75 -42.43 -9.75
N LYS A 364 11.01 -43.74 -9.86
CA LYS A 364 11.96 -44.44 -8.98
C LYS A 364 13.39 -43.96 -9.22
N VAL A 365 13.82 -43.89 -10.48
CA VAL A 365 15.16 -43.38 -10.84
C VAL A 365 15.31 -41.93 -10.38
N GLU A 366 14.30 -41.08 -10.59
CA GLU A 366 14.27 -39.70 -10.10
C GLU A 366 14.46 -39.62 -8.57
N ALA A 367 13.74 -40.46 -7.82
CA ALA A 367 13.89 -40.55 -6.37
C ALA A 367 15.29 -41.02 -5.93
N ASP A 368 15.93 -41.92 -6.69
CA ASP A 368 17.30 -42.37 -6.42
C ASP A 368 18.31 -41.23 -6.60
N TYR A 369 18.22 -40.47 -7.71
CA TYR A 369 19.06 -39.29 -7.97
C TYR A 369 18.84 -38.16 -6.94
N MET A 370 17.60 -37.94 -6.52
CA MET A 370 17.25 -36.95 -5.50
C MET A 370 17.81 -37.32 -4.13
N ARG A 371 17.68 -38.59 -3.73
CA ARG A 371 18.24 -39.10 -2.46
C ARG A 371 19.75 -38.92 -2.41
N ASP A 372 20.43 -39.18 -3.53
CA ASP A 372 21.88 -39.12 -3.61
C ASP A 372 22.40 -37.70 -3.93
N LYS A 373 21.49 -36.71 -4.08
CA LYS A 373 21.79 -35.31 -4.45
C LYS A 373 22.54 -35.15 -5.77
N ARG A 374 22.28 -36.06 -6.71
CA ARG A 374 22.97 -36.17 -8.01
C ARG A 374 22.10 -35.83 -9.20
N LEU A 375 20.91 -35.26 -8.98
CA LEU A 375 19.99 -34.91 -10.07
C LEU A 375 20.64 -33.98 -11.11
N HIS A 376 21.61 -33.15 -10.70
CA HIS A 376 22.42 -32.33 -11.61
C HIS A 376 23.14 -33.15 -12.69
N ASP A 377 23.57 -34.39 -12.40
CA ASP A 377 24.18 -35.30 -13.39
C ASP A 377 23.23 -35.56 -14.57
N VAL A 378 21.92 -35.63 -14.31
CA VAL A 378 20.88 -35.82 -15.35
C VAL A 378 20.67 -34.52 -16.13
N ASP A 379 20.72 -33.38 -15.45
CA ASP A 379 20.58 -32.05 -16.07
C ASP A 379 21.77 -31.72 -16.98
N GLU A 380 22.98 -32.16 -16.63
CA GLU A 380 24.20 -32.02 -17.45
C GLU A 380 24.14 -32.81 -18.76
N MET A 381 23.29 -33.83 -18.86
CA MET A 381 23.06 -34.53 -20.12
C MET A 381 22.37 -33.63 -21.15
N LEU A 382 21.67 -32.59 -20.69
CA LEU A 382 20.80 -31.71 -21.46
C LEU A 382 21.46 -30.35 -21.71
N TYR A 383 20.90 -29.55 -22.62
CA TYR A 383 21.23 -28.12 -22.74
C TYR A 383 20.47 -27.25 -21.73
N PHE A 384 19.27 -27.69 -21.33
CA PHE A 384 18.50 -27.09 -20.26
C PHE A 384 17.57 -28.14 -19.65
N ALA A 385 17.18 -27.92 -18.40
CA ALA A 385 16.28 -28.77 -17.65
C ALA A 385 15.14 -27.97 -17.00
N MET A 386 13.98 -28.60 -16.85
CA MET A 386 12.85 -28.04 -16.14
C MET A 386 12.76 -28.62 -14.73
N ASP A 387 12.46 -27.77 -13.75
CA ASP A 387 12.25 -28.18 -12.35
C ASP A 387 10.93 -28.98 -12.16
N GLU A 388 10.84 -29.75 -11.07
CA GLU A 388 9.80 -30.73 -10.72
C GLU A 388 8.37 -30.15 -10.69
N LYS A 389 8.23 -28.84 -10.52
CA LYS A 389 6.93 -28.12 -10.57
C LYS A 389 6.63 -27.47 -11.92
N GLY A 390 7.47 -27.66 -12.93
CA GLY A 390 7.22 -27.30 -14.34
C GLY A 390 7.19 -25.79 -14.64
N HIS A 391 7.73 -24.94 -13.77
CA HIS A 391 7.62 -23.49 -13.94
C HIS A 391 8.95 -22.73 -14.03
N ASN A 392 10.07 -23.38 -13.72
CA ASN A 392 11.42 -22.84 -13.85
C ASN A 392 12.24 -23.69 -14.80
N VAL A 393 13.02 -23.02 -15.65
CA VAL A 393 13.96 -23.62 -16.59
C VAL A 393 15.36 -23.19 -16.18
N HIS A 394 16.29 -24.13 -16.17
CA HIS A 394 17.70 -23.89 -15.87
C HIS A 394 18.55 -24.31 -17.08
N LEU A 395 19.48 -23.45 -17.48
CA LEU A 395 20.52 -23.80 -18.46
C LEU A 395 21.57 -24.67 -17.78
N SER A 396 22.05 -25.68 -18.49
CA SER A 396 23.29 -26.39 -18.12
C SER A 396 24.50 -25.65 -18.69
N ASP A 397 25.71 -26.04 -18.30
CA ASP A 397 26.96 -25.51 -18.87
C ASP A 397 27.00 -25.66 -20.40
N ARG A 398 26.56 -26.82 -20.91
CA ARG A 398 26.42 -27.05 -22.36
C ARG A 398 25.43 -26.07 -23.00
N GLY A 399 24.38 -25.70 -22.28
CA GLY A 399 23.42 -24.69 -22.71
C GLY A 399 24.00 -23.28 -22.75
N ILE A 400 24.80 -22.92 -21.75
CA ILE A 400 25.49 -21.63 -21.65
C ILE A 400 26.49 -21.49 -22.79
N ASP A 401 27.34 -22.50 -23.00
CA ASP A 401 28.34 -22.52 -24.08
C ASP A 401 27.73 -22.37 -25.46
N GLU A 402 26.58 -23.01 -25.68
CA GLU A 402 25.85 -22.93 -26.94
C GLU A 402 25.23 -21.54 -27.17
N MET A 403 24.80 -20.88 -26.10
CA MET A 403 24.20 -19.54 -26.15
C MET A 403 25.24 -18.42 -26.29
N SER A 404 26.47 -18.63 -25.79
CA SER A 404 27.57 -17.67 -25.88
C SER A 404 28.89 -18.37 -26.24
N PRO A 405 29.14 -18.62 -27.54
CA PRO A 405 30.38 -19.26 -27.98
C PRO A 405 31.59 -18.36 -27.69
N GLY A 406 32.42 -18.74 -26.72
CA GLY A 406 33.67 -18.04 -26.36
C GLY A 406 33.57 -17.04 -25.21
N ASP A 407 32.41 -16.91 -24.57
CA ASP A 407 32.25 -16.14 -23.33
C ASP A 407 31.27 -16.84 -22.37
N PRO A 408 31.76 -17.80 -21.56
CA PRO A 408 30.94 -18.52 -20.57
C PRO A 408 30.38 -17.61 -19.47
N GLU A 409 31.02 -16.47 -19.20
CA GLU A 409 30.64 -15.52 -18.15
C GLU A 409 29.56 -14.52 -18.63
N ALA A 410 29.15 -14.59 -19.90
CA ALA A 410 28.10 -13.75 -20.47
C ALA A 410 26.74 -13.90 -19.75
N PHE A 411 26.54 -15.04 -19.09
CA PHE A 411 25.28 -15.44 -18.46
C PHE A 411 25.43 -15.82 -16.98
N THR A 412 26.62 -15.71 -16.40
CA THR A 412 26.83 -15.90 -14.98
C THR A 412 26.41 -14.63 -14.22
N ILE A 413 25.61 -14.79 -13.18
CA ILE A 413 25.19 -13.67 -12.34
C ILE A 413 26.28 -13.47 -11.26
N PRO A 414 26.96 -12.31 -11.22
CA PRO A 414 28.00 -12.06 -10.23
C PRO A 414 27.39 -11.93 -8.82
N ASP A 415 28.20 -12.22 -7.79
CA ASP A 415 27.85 -12.01 -6.40
C ASP A 415 27.94 -10.51 -6.07
N LEU A 416 26.83 -9.82 -6.31
CA LEU A 416 26.72 -8.38 -6.08
C LEU A 416 27.08 -7.98 -4.64
N SER A 417 26.77 -8.82 -3.64
CA SER A 417 27.06 -8.52 -2.24
C SER A 417 28.55 -8.64 -1.92
N GLY A 418 29.19 -9.71 -2.39
CA GLY A 418 30.64 -9.91 -2.24
C GLY A 418 31.45 -8.84 -2.96
N ASP A 419 31.08 -8.53 -4.20
CA ASP A 419 31.80 -7.57 -5.05
C ASP A 419 31.63 -6.11 -4.55
N ILE A 420 30.44 -5.73 -4.08
CA ILE A 420 30.24 -4.42 -3.43
C ILE A 420 31.06 -4.32 -2.14
N GLY A 421 31.08 -5.39 -1.32
CA GLY A 421 31.88 -5.44 -0.09
C GLY A 421 33.37 -5.20 -0.37
N ALA A 422 33.93 -5.89 -1.37
CA ALA A 422 35.32 -5.72 -1.78
C ALA A 422 35.65 -4.30 -2.28
N ILE A 423 34.71 -3.64 -2.97
CA ILE A 423 34.88 -2.24 -3.42
C ILE A 423 34.82 -1.27 -2.24
N GLN A 424 33.93 -1.52 -1.27
CA GLN A 424 33.77 -0.68 -0.09
C GLN A 424 34.98 -0.78 0.85
N GLU A 425 35.54 -1.98 1.05
CA GLU A 425 36.71 -2.24 1.91
C GLU A 425 38.05 -1.81 1.29
N SER A 426 38.11 -1.59 -0.02
CA SER A 426 39.34 -1.17 -0.70
C SER A 426 39.81 0.22 -0.24
N GLU A 427 41.04 0.32 0.28
CA GLU A 427 41.69 1.60 0.62
C GLU A 427 42.25 2.35 -0.61
N THR A 428 42.24 1.71 -1.78
CA THR A 428 42.86 2.25 -3.00
C THR A 428 41.95 3.15 -3.83
N PHE A 429 40.63 3.10 -3.61
CA PHE A 429 39.66 3.91 -4.34
C PHE A 429 39.19 5.09 -3.50
N SER A 430 39.15 6.28 -4.11
CA SER A 430 38.47 7.43 -3.54
C SER A 430 36.95 7.18 -3.40
N VAL A 431 36.27 8.01 -2.61
CA VAL A 431 34.82 7.89 -2.38
C VAL A 431 34.03 7.98 -3.69
N ASP A 432 34.44 8.85 -4.60
CA ASP A 432 33.80 9.01 -5.91
C ASP A 432 34.07 7.80 -6.83
N GLU A 433 35.29 7.29 -6.85
CA GLU A 433 35.63 6.07 -7.62
C GLU A 433 34.89 4.82 -7.09
N LYS A 434 34.71 4.70 -5.76
CA LYS A 434 33.90 3.62 -5.18
C LYS A 434 32.45 3.70 -5.65
N ARG A 435 31.88 4.91 -5.64
CA ARG A 435 30.50 5.14 -6.09
C ARG A 435 30.32 4.80 -7.57
N GLU A 436 31.22 5.24 -8.43
CA GLU A 436 31.17 4.93 -9.87
C GLU A 436 31.28 3.42 -10.13
N LYS A 437 32.18 2.73 -9.40
CA LYS A 437 32.35 1.27 -9.53
C LYS A 437 31.14 0.48 -9.05
N ILE A 438 30.53 0.88 -7.93
CA ILE A 438 29.29 0.26 -7.42
C ILE A 438 28.16 0.46 -8.44
N GLN A 439 27.99 1.67 -8.97
CA GLN A 439 26.97 1.93 -10.01
C GLN A 439 27.20 1.13 -11.28
N ALA A 440 28.46 0.98 -11.72
CA ALA A 440 28.79 0.17 -12.89
C ALA A 440 28.47 -1.32 -12.65
N LEU A 441 28.78 -1.83 -11.46
CA LEU A 441 28.49 -3.20 -11.05
C LEU A 441 26.99 -3.48 -10.95
N GLU A 442 26.22 -2.57 -10.35
CA GLU A 442 24.75 -2.66 -10.30
C GLU A 442 24.14 -2.63 -11.70
N ALA A 443 24.67 -1.80 -12.60
CA ALA A 443 24.22 -1.73 -13.99
C ALA A 443 24.53 -3.01 -14.76
N GLU A 444 25.72 -3.60 -14.59
CA GLU A 444 26.10 -4.87 -15.19
C GLU A 444 25.23 -6.03 -14.67
N TYR A 445 25.02 -6.09 -13.35
CA TYR A 445 24.14 -7.07 -12.72
C TYR A 445 22.71 -6.97 -13.27
N ALA A 446 22.17 -5.75 -13.36
CA ALA A 446 20.83 -5.52 -13.90
C ALA A 446 20.72 -5.98 -15.36
N ASP A 447 21.73 -5.71 -16.20
CA ASP A 447 21.76 -6.14 -17.60
C ASP A 447 21.83 -7.68 -17.73
N LYS A 448 22.73 -8.34 -16.98
CA LYS A 448 22.87 -9.80 -16.97
C LYS A 448 21.60 -10.49 -16.44
N SER A 449 21.02 -9.99 -15.35
CA SER A 449 19.77 -10.49 -14.78
C SER A 449 18.61 -10.36 -15.76
N GLN A 450 18.50 -9.22 -16.45
CA GLN A 450 17.49 -8.99 -17.47
C GLN A 450 17.63 -9.96 -18.65
N LYS A 451 18.86 -10.18 -19.15
CA LYS A 451 19.12 -11.17 -20.23
C LYS A 451 18.72 -12.57 -19.81
N MET A 452 19.11 -13.00 -18.61
CA MET A 452 18.78 -14.32 -18.08
C MET A 452 17.27 -14.50 -17.94
N HIS A 453 16.57 -13.49 -17.41
CA HIS A 453 15.12 -13.50 -17.30
C HIS A 453 14.45 -13.70 -18.67
N VAL A 454 14.88 -12.96 -19.69
CA VAL A 454 14.36 -13.07 -21.06
C VAL A 454 14.58 -14.47 -21.64
N ILE A 455 15.79 -15.02 -21.48
CA ILE A 455 16.13 -16.38 -21.95
C ILE A 455 15.26 -17.43 -21.26
N HIS A 456 15.10 -17.37 -19.93
CA HIS A 456 14.25 -18.29 -19.18
C HIS A 456 12.79 -18.21 -19.61
N GLN A 457 12.25 -17.01 -19.82
CA GLN A 457 10.87 -16.84 -20.30
C GLN A 457 10.69 -17.40 -21.71
N LEU A 458 11.65 -17.18 -22.61
CA LEU A 458 11.63 -17.74 -23.95
C LEU A 458 11.72 -19.27 -23.92
N LEU A 459 12.65 -19.84 -23.16
CA LEU A 459 12.79 -21.30 -23.03
C LEU A 459 11.50 -21.93 -22.49
N LYS A 460 10.93 -21.35 -21.44
CA LYS A 460 9.62 -21.75 -20.90
C LYS A 460 8.52 -21.68 -21.95
N ALA A 461 8.52 -20.63 -22.78
CA ALA A 461 7.57 -20.48 -23.87
C ALA A 461 7.69 -21.62 -24.90
N TYR A 462 8.91 -21.91 -25.35
CA TYR A 462 9.21 -22.98 -26.30
C TYR A 462 8.88 -24.38 -25.74
N THR A 463 9.13 -24.64 -24.46
CA THR A 463 8.96 -25.98 -23.86
C THR A 463 7.54 -26.29 -23.42
N LEU A 464 6.78 -25.29 -22.97
CA LEU A 464 5.44 -25.49 -22.42
C LEU A 464 4.30 -25.15 -23.39
N PHE A 465 4.49 -24.22 -24.32
CA PHE A 465 3.38 -23.69 -25.13
C PHE A 465 3.51 -23.94 -26.63
N GLN A 466 4.65 -24.49 -27.08
CA GLN A 466 4.85 -24.99 -28.45
C GLN A 466 4.63 -26.50 -28.52
#